data_AF-A0A2T0WE88-F1
#
_entry.id   AF-A0A2T0WE88-F1
#
_cell.length_a   1.000
_cell.length_b   1.000
_cell.length_c   1.000
_cell.angle_alpha   90.00
_cell.angle_beta   90.00
_cell.angle_gamma   90.00
#
_symmetry.space_group_name_H-M   'P 1'
#
loop_
_entity.id
_entity.type
_entity.pdbx_description
1 polymer ?
#
loop_
_entity_poly.entity_id
_entity_poly.type
_entity_poly.pdbx_seq_one_letter_code
_entity_poly.pdbx_strand_id
1 'polypeptide(L)'
;MLCLFSCESDPLVRKAKKDAETFLKNVRTPERLINHPMLEPEGISASIAFQNRKRNLESLKASVNELCGKSSNFSLENTFKKVGDDGEKFIYLEYEYCKEITFVMGYALRRDGVILHSIWPMNKEDRPVELFQKQVDWN
;
A
#
# COMPACT_ATOMS: atom_id res chain seq x y z
N MET A 1 15.79 26.13 -21.18
CA MET A 1 14.66 25.76 -20.30
C MET A 1 14.25 24.34 -20.69
N LEU A 2 14.76 23.32 -20.00
CA LEU A 2 14.47 21.92 -20.30
C LEU A 2 13.46 21.42 -19.28
N CYS A 3 12.26 21.08 -19.74
CA CYS A 3 11.20 20.52 -18.90
C CYS A 3 11.63 19.17 -18.32
N LEU A 4 11.76 19.15 -16.99
CA LEU A 4 11.80 17.96 -16.15
C LEU A 4 10.44 17.24 -16.22
N PHE A 5 10.23 16.38 -17.21
CA PHE A 5 9.20 15.36 -17.14
C PHE A 5 9.82 14.11 -16.53
N SER A 6 9.64 13.94 -15.22
CA SER A 6 9.88 12.68 -14.53
C SER A 6 8.92 11.62 -15.10
N CYS A 7 9.41 10.84 -16.07
CA CYS A 7 8.74 9.66 -16.59
C CYS A 7 8.77 8.55 -15.54
N GLU A 8 7.72 8.40 -14.73
CA GLU A 8 7.43 7.07 -14.15
C GLU A 8 7.00 6.15 -15.32
N SER A 9 7.98 5.41 -15.84
CA SER A 9 7.96 4.68 -17.11
C SER A 9 7.18 3.35 -17.09
N ASP A 10 6.71 2.90 -15.93
CA ASP A 10 6.05 1.60 -15.77
C ASP A 10 4.53 1.74 -15.52
N PRO A 11 3.67 1.27 -16.45
CA PRO A 11 2.21 1.29 -16.30
C PRO A 11 1.69 0.59 -15.04
N LEU A 12 2.36 -0.44 -14.55
CA LEU A 12 1.94 -1.19 -13.36
C LEU A 12 2.24 -0.42 -12.08
N VAL A 13 3.40 0.24 -12.01
CA VAL A 13 3.74 1.15 -10.90
C VAL A 13 2.73 2.30 -10.83
N ARG A 14 2.35 2.86 -11.98
CA ARG A 14 1.33 3.92 -12.04
C ARG A 14 -0.04 3.44 -11.54
N LYS A 15 -0.45 2.23 -11.91
CA LYS A 15 -1.69 1.62 -11.41
C LYS A 15 -1.64 1.42 -9.89
N ALA A 16 -0.54 0.85 -9.37
CA ALA A 16 -0.35 0.63 -7.93
C ALA A 16 -0.38 1.95 -7.15
N LYS A 17 0.27 2.99 -7.68
CA LYS A 17 0.29 4.33 -7.08
C LYS A 17 -1.10 4.92 -6.98
N LYS A 18 -1.85 4.92 -8.08
CA LYS A 18 -3.24 5.42 -8.10
C LYS A 18 -4.13 4.69 -7.09
N ASP A 19 -3.98 3.37 -6.99
CA ASP A 19 -4.72 2.56 -6.03
C ASP A 19 -4.34 2.90 -4.57
N ALA A 20 -3.04 3.01 -4.28
CA ALA A 20 -2.51 3.39 -2.97
C ALA A 20 -2.99 4.77 -2.53
N GLU A 21 -2.91 5.77 -3.42
CA GLU A 21 -3.39 7.12 -3.12
C GLU A 21 -4.91 7.14 -2.88
N THR A 22 -5.67 6.31 -3.61
CA THR A 22 -7.12 6.16 -3.38
C THR A 22 -7.38 5.55 -2.01
N PHE A 23 -6.60 4.52 -1.64
CA PHE A 23 -6.68 3.91 -0.33
C PHE A 23 -6.38 4.91 0.79
N LEU A 24 -5.23 5.60 0.72
CA LEU A 24 -4.77 6.54 1.74
C LEU A 24 -5.71 7.73 1.92
N LYS A 25 -6.29 8.26 0.83
CA LYS A 25 -7.33 9.32 0.91
C LYS A 25 -8.58 8.88 1.69
N ASN A 26 -8.84 7.58 1.77
CA ASN A 26 -10.03 7.01 2.39
C ASN A 26 -9.70 6.13 3.61
N VAL A 27 -8.46 6.11 4.10
CA VAL A 27 -8.02 5.25 5.22
C VAL A 27 -8.79 5.50 6.52
N ARG A 28 -9.38 6.70 6.65
CA ARG A 28 -10.22 7.11 7.78
C ARG A 28 -11.72 6.82 7.58
N THR A 29 -12.10 6.27 6.44
CA THR A 29 -13.48 5.94 6.04
C THR A 29 -13.57 4.47 5.59
N PRO A 30 -13.56 3.51 6.54
CA PRO A 30 -13.60 2.07 6.27
C PRO A 30 -14.72 1.64 5.32
N GLU A 31 -15.85 2.33 5.35
CA GLU A 31 -17.02 2.07 4.52
C GLU A 31 -16.72 2.27 3.03
N ARG A 32 -15.80 3.19 2.70
CA ARG A 32 -15.32 3.41 1.33
C ARG A 32 -14.26 2.40 0.90
N LEU A 33 -13.58 1.77 1.86
CA LEU A 33 -12.49 0.84 1.62
C LEU A 33 -12.92 -0.63 1.68
N ILE A 34 -14.11 -0.93 2.18
CA ILE A 34 -14.57 -2.31 2.36
C ILE A 34 -14.60 -3.12 1.05
N ASN A 35 -14.86 -2.42 -0.07
CA ASN A 35 -14.88 -2.99 -1.43
C ASN A 35 -13.62 -2.66 -2.24
N HIS A 36 -12.59 -2.10 -1.60
CA HIS A 36 -11.31 -1.82 -2.26
C HIS A 36 -10.69 -3.15 -2.75
N PRO A 37 -10.11 -3.21 -3.96
CA PRO A 37 -9.59 -4.46 -4.54
C PRO A 37 -8.34 -4.93 -3.77
N MET A 38 -8.55 -5.86 -2.85
CA MET A 38 -7.51 -6.50 -2.05
C MET A 38 -7.50 -8.00 -2.28
N LEU A 39 -6.33 -8.63 -2.18
CA LEU A 39 -6.25 -10.07 -2.20
C LEU A 39 -7.04 -10.66 -1.03
N GLU A 40 -7.88 -11.64 -1.32
CA GLU A 40 -8.61 -12.35 -0.29
C GLU A 40 -7.77 -13.49 0.28
N PRO A 41 -7.76 -13.68 1.61
CA PRO A 41 -7.07 -14.80 2.22
C PRO A 41 -7.69 -16.12 1.75
N GLU A 42 -6.84 -17.03 1.31
CA GLU A 42 -7.24 -18.38 0.94
C GLU A 42 -7.55 -19.23 2.19
N GLY A 43 -8.35 -20.29 2.02
CA GLY A 43 -8.61 -21.25 3.10
C GLY A 43 -9.61 -20.79 4.17
N ILE A 44 -10.26 -19.64 4.01
CA ILE A 44 -11.37 -19.19 4.87
C ILE A 44 -12.62 -18.84 4.05
N SER A 45 -13.79 -18.90 4.68
CA SER A 45 -15.05 -18.55 4.01
C SER A 45 -15.14 -17.04 3.71
N ALA A 46 -15.81 -16.69 2.62
CA ALA A 46 -15.99 -15.30 2.19
C ALA A 46 -16.63 -14.41 3.27
N SER A 47 -17.59 -14.95 4.06
CA SER A 47 -18.22 -14.21 5.15
C SER A 47 -17.22 -13.85 6.26
N ILE A 48 -16.33 -14.78 6.64
CA ILE A 48 -15.29 -14.54 7.63
C ILE A 48 -14.24 -13.57 7.08
N ALA A 49 -13.82 -13.74 5.81
CA ALA A 49 -12.89 -12.83 5.15
C ALA A 49 -13.41 -11.39 5.15
N PHE A 50 -14.69 -11.19 4.83
CA PHE A 50 -15.35 -9.88 4.85
C PHE A 50 -15.40 -9.27 6.26
N GLN A 51 -15.77 -10.06 7.28
CA GLN A 51 -15.81 -9.60 8.67
C GLN A 51 -14.41 -9.19 9.17
N ASN A 52 -13.39 -9.98 8.85
CA ASN A 52 -12.00 -9.67 9.19
C ASN A 52 -11.52 -8.40 8.49
N ARG A 53 -11.83 -8.22 7.19
CA ARG A 53 -11.51 -7.00 6.45
C ARG A 53 -12.12 -5.78 7.13
N LYS A 54 -13.41 -5.83 7.47
CA LYS A 54 -14.10 -4.74 8.16
C LYS A 54 -13.42 -4.40 9.48
N ARG A 55 -13.15 -5.39 10.33
CA ARG A 55 -12.49 -5.18 11.63
C ARG A 55 -11.11 -4.56 11.47
N ASN A 56 -10.31 -5.04 10.51
CA ASN A 56 -8.97 -4.54 10.27
C ASN A 56 -8.97 -3.09 9.78
N LEU A 57 -9.91 -2.71 8.92
CA LEU A 57 -10.06 -1.32 8.46
C LEU A 57 -10.50 -0.37 9.59
N GLU A 58 -11.41 -0.80 10.48
CA GLU A 58 -11.77 0.00 11.67
C GLU A 58 -10.59 0.16 12.63
N SER A 59 -9.83 -0.91 12.85
CA SER A 59 -8.61 -0.88 13.66
C SER A 59 -7.59 0.11 13.07
N LEU A 60 -7.40 0.05 11.74
CA LEU A 60 -6.49 0.97 11.04
C LEU A 60 -6.93 2.43 11.18
N LYS A 61 -8.23 2.71 11.00
CA LYS A 61 -8.79 4.06 11.24
C LYS A 61 -8.50 4.55 12.65
N ALA A 62 -8.68 3.70 13.67
CA ALA A 62 -8.43 4.05 15.05
C ALA A 62 -6.96 4.46 15.26
N SER A 63 -6.00 3.63 14.82
CA SER A 63 -4.57 3.92 14.92
C SER A 63 -4.18 5.20 14.16
N VAL A 64 -4.71 5.40 12.95
CA VAL A 64 -4.45 6.62 12.17
C VAL A 64 -5.01 7.87 12.84
N ASN A 65 -6.17 7.79 13.49
CA ASN A 65 -6.76 8.95 14.17
C ASN A 65 -6.00 9.31 15.45
N GLU A 66 -5.54 8.28 16.18
CA GLU A 66 -4.74 8.45 17.39
C GLU A 66 -3.42 9.18 17.09
N LEU A 67 -2.67 8.73 16.09
CA LEU A 67 -1.35 9.29 15.77
C LEU A 67 -1.43 10.59 14.98
N CYS A 68 -2.30 10.67 13.97
CA CYS A 68 -2.29 11.79 13.03
C CYS A 68 -3.27 12.92 13.38
N GLY A 69 -4.12 12.75 14.40
CA GLY A 69 -5.15 13.73 14.76
C GLY A 69 -6.05 14.08 13.56
N LYS A 70 -5.97 15.32 13.06
CA LYS A 70 -6.72 15.78 11.85
C LYS A 70 -5.91 15.74 10.55
N SER A 71 -4.61 15.50 10.62
CA SER A 71 -3.72 15.49 9.44
C SER A 71 -3.97 14.26 8.57
N SER A 72 -3.98 14.45 7.24
CA SER A 72 -4.19 13.40 6.25
C SER A 72 -3.31 13.56 5.00
N ASN A 73 -2.30 14.43 5.08
CA ASN A 73 -1.35 14.60 4.00
C ASN A 73 -0.49 13.35 3.87
N PHE A 74 -0.12 12.99 2.64
CA PHE A 74 0.81 11.90 2.39
C PHE A 74 1.70 12.18 1.20
N SER A 75 2.89 11.59 1.20
CA SER A 75 3.87 11.65 0.12
C SER A 75 4.43 10.26 -0.14
N LEU A 76 4.68 9.95 -1.41
CA LEU A 76 5.39 8.74 -1.80
C LEU A 76 6.88 8.96 -1.51
N GLU A 77 7.45 8.17 -0.62
CA GLU A 77 8.86 8.24 -0.25
C GLU A 77 9.70 7.30 -1.11
N ASN A 78 9.25 6.07 -1.29
CA ASN A 78 9.97 5.06 -2.05
C ASN A 78 9.06 4.12 -2.84
N THR A 79 9.60 3.58 -3.93
CA THR A 79 9.00 2.47 -4.69
C THR A 79 10.02 1.34 -4.78
N PHE A 80 9.61 0.14 -4.40
CA PHE A 80 10.42 -1.07 -4.46
C PHE A 80 9.74 -2.09 -5.35
N LYS A 81 10.54 -2.96 -5.95
CA LYS A 81 10.04 -4.11 -6.69
C LYS A 81 10.74 -5.36 -6.17
N LYS A 82 10.02 -6.47 -6.08
CA LYS A 82 10.56 -7.73 -5.53
C LYS A 82 9.98 -8.93 -6.29
N VAL A 83 10.79 -9.97 -6.44
CA VAL A 83 10.31 -11.31 -6.82
C VAL A 83 10.31 -12.16 -5.54
N GLY A 84 9.17 -12.79 -5.24
CA GLY A 84 9.00 -13.71 -4.12
C GLY A 84 9.66 -15.06 -4.42
N ASP A 85 9.80 -15.90 -3.39
CA ASP A 85 10.42 -17.23 -3.49
C ASP A 85 9.60 -18.18 -4.40
N ASP A 86 8.31 -17.90 -4.55
CA ASP A 86 7.36 -18.56 -5.44
C ASP A 86 7.38 -18.01 -6.88
N GLY A 87 8.25 -17.04 -7.17
CA GLY A 87 8.33 -16.35 -8.45
C GLY A 87 7.27 -15.27 -8.65
N GLU A 88 6.39 -15.02 -7.67
CA GLU A 88 5.43 -13.92 -7.74
C GLU A 88 6.16 -12.57 -7.71
N LYS A 89 5.60 -11.62 -8.44
CA LYS A 89 6.21 -10.33 -8.71
C LYS A 89 5.42 -9.25 -7.98
N PHE A 90 6.10 -8.42 -7.22
CA PHE A 90 5.50 -7.42 -6.33
C PHE A 90 6.04 -6.02 -6.57
N ILE A 91 5.16 -5.02 -6.38
CA ILE A 91 5.50 -3.61 -6.25
C ILE A 91 5.16 -3.17 -4.83
N TYR A 92 6.12 -2.64 -4.08
CA TYR A 92 5.87 -2.04 -2.78
C TYR A 92 6.00 -0.52 -2.89
N LEU A 93 5.00 0.18 -2.35
CA LEU A 93 4.97 1.64 -2.30
C LEU A 93 5.02 2.07 -0.84
N GLU A 94 6.03 2.86 -0.50
CA GLU A 94 6.20 3.42 0.82
C GLU A 94 5.75 4.86 0.84
N TYR A 95 4.73 5.13 1.64
CA TYR A 95 4.20 6.47 1.86
C TYR A 95 4.49 6.93 3.27
N GLU A 96 4.95 8.16 3.38
CA GLU A 96 4.80 8.92 4.61
C GLU A 96 3.36 9.45 4.66
N TYR A 97 2.67 9.18 5.76
CA TYR A 97 1.33 9.66 6.04
C TYR A 97 1.35 10.47 7.32
N CYS A 98 0.81 11.68 7.25
CA CYS A 98 0.70 12.66 8.32
C CYS A 98 2.00 13.03 9.05
N LYS A 99 3.16 12.60 8.55
CA LYS A 99 4.51 12.65 9.15
C LYS A 99 4.78 11.67 10.28
N GLU A 100 3.75 11.01 10.82
CA GLU A 100 3.87 10.09 11.96
C GLU A 100 3.88 8.62 11.55
N ILE A 101 3.24 8.28 10.41
CA ILE A 101 3.02 6.90 9.99
C ILE A 101 3.75 6.65 8.67
N THR A 102 4.45 5.53 8.58
CA THR A 102 4.87 4.95 7.31
C THR A 102 3.88 3.86 6.90
N PHE A 103 3.31 3.98 5.70
CA PHE A 103 2.52 2.93 5.07
C PHE A 103 3.37 2.25 4.00
N VAL A 104 3.62 0.95 4.15
CA VAL A 104 4.14 0.13 3.05
C VAL A 104 3.00 -0.69 2.46
N MET A 105 2.64 -0.36 1.22
CA MET A 105 1.57 -1.02 0.48
C MET A 105 2.16 -1.94 -0.59
N GLY A 106 1.94 -3.24 -0.44
CA GLY A 106 2.43 -4.26 -1.35
C GLY A 106 1.38 -4.67 -2.38
N TYR A 107 1.77 -4.70 -3.65
CA TYR A 107 0.91 -5.01 -4.78
C TYR A 107 1.43 -6.22 -5.52
N ALA A 108 0.62 -7.28 -5.61
CA ALA A 108 0.92 -8.43 -6.45
C ALA A 108 0.59 -8.11 -7.91
N LEU A 109 1.47 -8.51 -8.83
CA LEU A 109 1.19 -8.41 -10.26
C LEU A 109 0.25 -9.53 -10.69
N ARG A 110 -0.73 -9.16 -11.51
CA ARG A 110 -1.66 -10.06 -12.17
C ARG A 110 -1.60 -9.80 -13.68
N ARG A 111 -2.12 -10.72 -14.49
CA ARG A 111 -2.03 -10.65 -15.97
C ARG A 111 -2.45 -9.28 -16.53
N ASP A 112 -3.47 -8.65 -15.94
CA ASP A 112 -4.05 -7.39 -16.45
C ASP A 112 -3.83 -6.17 -15.52
N GLY A 113 -3.05 -6.31 -14.44
CA GLY A 113 -2.85 -5.21 -13.51
C GLY A 113 -2.17 -5.57 -12.20
N VAL A 114 -2.59 -4.87 -11.14
CA VAL A 114 -2.08 -5.02 -9.79
C VAL A 114 -3.25 -5.20 -8.82
N ILE A 115 -3.03 -5.94 -7.75
CA ILE A 115 -4.00 -6.09 -6.65
C ILE A 115 -3.29 -5.81 -5.32
N LEU A 116 -3.96 -5.09 -4.42
CA LEU A 116 -3.40 -4.79 -3.11
C LEU A 116 -3.28 -6.09 -2.30
N HIS A 117 -2.05 -6.53 -2.09
CA HIS A 117 -1.73 -7.79 -1.42
C HIS A 117 -1.52 -7.57 0.08
N SER A 118 -0.89 -6.46 0.46
CA SER A 118 -0.57 -6.20 1.87
C SER A 118 -0.51 -4.72 2.21
N ILE A 119 -0.81 -4.40 3.46
CA ILE A 119 -0.76 -3.05 4.02
C ILE A 119 -0.03 -3.15 5.36
N TRP A 120 1.09 -2.44 5.48
CA TRP A 120 1.93 -2.44 6.67
C TRP A 120 2.03 -1.00 7.20
N PRO A 121 1.08 -0.59 8.07
CA PRO A 121 1.18 0.67 8.79
C PRO A 121 2.16 0.50 9.95
N MET A 122 3.07 1.46 10.14
CA MET A 122 4.00 1.50 11.26
C MET A 122 4.26 2.95 11.66
N ASN A 123 4.60 3.20 12.92
CA ASN A 123 5.13 4.51 13.29
C ASN A 123 6.40 4.77 12.49
N LYS A 124 6.61 6.03 12.07
CA LYS A 124 7.75 6.41 11.24
C LYS A 124 9.09 6.11 11.92
N GLU A 125 9.15 6.25 13.23
CA GLU A 125 10.35 5.97 14.02
C GLU A 125 10.68 4.48 14.11
N ASP A 126 9.67 3.61 14.02
CA ASP A 126 9.82 2.15 14.06
C ASP A 126 10.13 1.56 12.68
N ARG A 127 10.22 2.38 11.64
CA ARG A 127 10.44 1.93 10.26
C ARG A 127 11.79 1.22 10.14
N PRO A 128 11.81 -0.10 9.85
CA PRO A 128 13.06 -0.84 9.67
C PRO A 128 13.68 -0.47 8.31
N VAL A 129 14.86 0.17 8.36
CA VAL A 129 15.59 0.65 7.17
C VAL A 129 15.96 -0.49 6.22
N GLU A 130 16.11 -1.71 6.75
CA GLU A 130 16.70 -2.85 6.04
C GLU A 130 15.68 -3.78 5.37
N LEU A 131 14.40 -3.72 5.75
CA LEU A 131 13.38 -4.66 5.23
C LEU A 131 12.99 -4.39 3.77
N PHE A 132 13.34 -3.21 3.23
CA PHE A 132 12.98 -2.77 1.88
C PHE A 132 14.21 -2.28 1.10
N GLN A 133 15.38 -2.90 1.29
CA GLN A 133 16.56 -2.55 0.51
C GLN A 133 16.28 -2.68 -1.00
N LYS A 134 16.72 -1.68 -1.78
CA LYS A 134 16.53 -1.60 -3.23
C LYS A 134 17.13 -2.83 -3.90
N GLN A 135 16.32 -3.67 -4.53
CA GLN A 135 16.79 -4.38 -5.71
C GLN A 135 15.82 -4.22 -6.86
N VAL A 136 16.35 -3.62 -7.91
CA VAL A 136 15.75 -3.52 -9.23
C VAL A 136 16.70 -4.29 -10.14
N ASP A 137 16.36 -5.53 -10.46
CA ASP A 137 16.27 -5.84 -11.87
C ASP A 137 15.12 -6.81 -12.14
N TRP A 138 14.35 -6.50 -13.17
CA TRP A 138 13.29 -7.37 -13.73
C TRP A 138 13.78 -8.06 -15.00
N ASN A 139 15.06 -7.84 -15.34
CA ASN A 139 15.77 -8.48 -16.43
C ASN A 139 16.03 -9.95 -16.14
#